data_AF-A0A660YQL3-F1
#
_entry.id   AF-A0A660YQL3-F1
#
_cell.length_a   1.000
_cell.length_b   1.000
_cell.length_c   1.000
_cell.angle_alpha   90.00
_cell.angle_beta   90.00
_cell.angle_gamma   90.00
#
_symmetry.space_group_name_H-M   'P 1'
#
loop_
_entity.id
_entity.type
_entity.pdbx_description
1 polymer ?
#
loop_
_entity_poly.entity_id
_entity_poly.type
_entity_poly.pdbx_seq_one_letter_code
_entity_poly.pdbx_strand_id
1 'polypeptide(L)'
;MDPFSGSGTTNIEALLNRRNSIGIDVDPFSRFISKVKTTPLNIRNLTKAKEIIIRSVLNYNSDKLDGLTLPDFPYRDNWFNKEILFELAYLKRNIFSLKCSNDIKNFFLVCLSSIIRGVSNADDNCTRTVIRKKLNKQVFPADALKK
;
A
#
# COMPACT_ATOMS: atom_id res chain seq x y z
N MET A 1 -20.27 17.48 6.64
CA MET A 1 -20.09 16.18 7.32
C MET A 1 -20.36 15.10 6.27
N ASP A 2 -19.50 14.08 6.19
CA ASP A 2 -19.63 12.96 5.25
C ASP A 2 -19.74 11.65 6.06
N PRO A 3 -20.93 11.06 6.21
CA PRO A 3 -21.15 9.88 7.05
C PRO A 3 -20.73 8.55 6.40
N PHE A 4 -20.36 8.56 5.11
CA PHE A 4 -19.89 7.40 4.36
C PHE A 4 -18.65 7.80 3.55
N SER A 5 -17.66 8.33 4.26
CA SER A 5 -16.54 9.06 3.65
C SER A 5 -15.63 8.18 2.78
N GLY A 6 -15.65 6.85 2.95
CA GLY A 6 -14.82 5.93 2.18
C GLY A 6 -13.37 6.37 2.18
N SER A 7 -12.82 6.60 0.99
CA SER A 7 -11.43 7.07 0.84
C SER A 7 -11.19 8.56 1.16
N GLY A 8 -12.22 9.30 1.57
CA GLY A 8 -12.12 10.70 2.02
C GLY A 8 -12.12 11.75 0.92
N THR A 9 -12.68 11.48 -0.26
CA THR A 9 -12.67 12.41 -1.41
C THR A 9 -13.36 13.74 -1.06
N THR A 10 -14.54 13.70 -0.44
CA THR A 10 -15.24 14.91 0.01
C THR A 10 -14.38 15.72 1.01
N ASN A 11 -13.68 15.03 1.90
CA ASN A 11 -12.85 15.67 2.93
C ASN A 11 -11.60 16.35 2.34
N ILE A 12 -10.96 15.74 1.34
CA ILE A 12 -9.82 16.37 0.67
C ILE A 12 -10.25 17.58 -0.16
N GLU A 13 -11.39 17.51 -0.85
CA GLU A 13 -11.93 18.66 -1.58
C GLU A 13 -12.29 19.80 -0.63
N ALA A 14 -12.88 19.50 0.53
CA ALA A 14 -13.13 20.49 1.56
C ALA A 14 -11.83 21.13 2.06
N LEU A 15 -10.79 20.34 2.33
CA LEU A 15 -9.47 20.82 2.75
C LEU A 15 -8.83 21.76 1.72
N LEU A 16 -8.82 21.37 0.43
CA LEU A 16 -8.31 22.20 -0.67
C LEU A 16 -9.08 23.51 -0.79
N ASN A 17 -10.38 23.45 -0.50
CA ASN A 17 -11.26 24.61 -0.46
C ASN A 17 -11.17 25.39 0.87
N ARG A 18 -10.31 25.03 1.84
CA ARG A 18 -10.24 25.68 3.17
C ARG A 18 -11.56 25.65 3.94
N ARG A 19 -12.33 24.57 3.79
CA ARG A 19 -13.55 24.29 4.56
C ARG A 19 -13.27 23.21 5.60
N ASN A 20 -13.89 23.35 6.76
CA ASN A 20 -13.87 22.30 7.77
C ASN A 20 -14.72 21.11 7.30
N SER A 21 -14.25 19.90 7.53
CA SER A 21 -14.99 18.68 7.22
C SER A 21 -14.78 17.61 8.29
N ILE A 22 -15.78 16.74 8.44
CA ILE A 22 -15.75 15.57 9.31
C ILE A 22 -16.21 14.40 8.44
N GLY A 23 -15.37 13.37 8.33
CA GLY A 23 -15.66 12.14 7.60
C GLY A 23 -15.77 10.97 8.57
N ILE A 24 -16.81 10.15 8.42
CA ILE A 24 -17.03 8.93 9.20
C ILE A 24 -17.10 7.76 8.20
N ASP A 25 -16.52 6.63 8.57
CA ASP A 25 -16.67 5.38 7.83
C ASP A 25 -16.56 4.20 8.80
N VAL A 26 -17.24 3.09 8.53
CA VAL A 26 -17.16 1.87 9.35
C VAL A 26 -15.86 1.12 9.10
N ASP A 27 -15.34 1.17 7.88
CA ASP A 27 -14.13 0.44 7.49
C ASP A 27 -12.87 1.15 8.03
N PRO A 28 -12.08 0.50 8.89
CA PRO A 28 -10.84 1.07 9.40
C PRO A 28 -9.83 1.41 8.30
N PHE A 29 -9.83 0.67 7.19
CA PHE A 29 -8.89 0.91 6.10
C PHE A 29 -9.28 2.16 5.30
N SER A 30 -10.56 2.35 5.02
CA SER A 30 -11.12 3.58 4.44
C SER A 30 -10.79 4.81 5.30
N ARG A 31 -10.99 4.73 6.62
CA ARG A 31 -10.57 5.79 7.56
C ARG A 31 -9.06 6.06 7.51
N PHE A 32 -8.23 5.02 7.39
CA PHE A 32 -6.79 5.16 7.26
C PHE A 32 -6.39 5.91 5.98
N ILE A 33 -6.98 5.55 4.83
CA ILE A 33 -6.74 6.25 3.56
C ILE A 33 -7.18 7.71 3.65
N SER A 34 -8.40 7.97 4.15
CA SER A 34 -8.93 9.32 4.33
C SER A 34 -7.99 10.18 5.18
N LYS A 35 -7.52 9.65 6.31
CA LYS A 35 -6.57 10.33 7.19
C LYS A 35 -5.27 10.67 6.45
N VAL A 36 -4.68 9.72 5.72
CA VAL A 36 -3.43 9.94 4.98
C VAL A 36 -3.61 11.01 3.89
N LYS A 37 -4.69 10.94 3.12
CA LYS A 37 -4.99 11.91 2.05
C LYS A 37 -5.21 13.33 2.57
N THR A 38 -5.79 13.47 3.76
CA THR A 38 -6.12 14.77 4.37
C THR A 38 -4.99 15.31 5.27
N THR A 39 -3.88 14.59 5.43
CA THR A 39 -2.74 15.02 6.24
C THR A 39 -1.68 15.70 5.35
N PRO A 40 -1.40 17.00 5.52
CA PRO A 40 -0.33 17.67 4.78
C PRO A 40 1.04 17.08 5.13
N LEU A 41 1.86 16.82 4.11
CA LEU A 41 3.21 16.24 4.28
C LEU A 41 4.30 17.27 3.98
N ASN A 42 5.41 17.18 4.70
CA ASN A 42 6.60 17.95 4.36
C ASN A 42 7.24 17.37 3.08
N ILE A 43 7.18 18.15 1.99
CA ILE A 43 7.65 17.73 0.66
C ILE A 43 9.13 17.33 0.67
N ARG A 44 10.00 18.07 1.38
CA ARG A 44 11.44 17.77 1.41
C ARG A 44 11.71 16.42 2.07
N ASN A 45 11.04 16.12 3.18
CA ASN A 45 11.18 14.83 3.87
C ASN A 45 10.58 13.69 3.05
N LEU A 46 9.45 13.92 2.38
CA LEU A 46 8.81 12.95 1.50
C LEU A 46 9.74 12.58 0.32
N THR A 47 10.35 13.57 -0.33
CA THR A 47 11.28 13.34 -1.44
C THR A 47 12.51 12.54 -0.99
N LYS A 48 13.11 12.88 0.16
CA LYS A 48 14.23 12.11 0.72
C LYS A 48 13.84 10.66 1.00
N ALA A 49 12.67 10.44 1.60
CA ALA A 49 12.18 9.10 1.88
C ALA A 49 11.90 8.31 0.59
N LYS A 50 11.34 8.96 -0.43
CA LYS A 50 11.13 8.37 -1.77
C LYS A 50 12.45 7.90 -2.38
N GLU A 51 13.50 8.72 -2.34
CA GLU A 51 14.81 8.34 -2.88
C GLU A 51 15.41 7.12 -2.16
N ILE A 52 15.25 7.05 -0.84
CA ILE A 52 15.69 5.89 -0.04
C ILE A 52 14.93 4.63 -0.47
N ILE A 53 13.61 4.71 -0.62
CA ILE A 53 12.79 3.57 -1.07
C ILE A 53 13.19 3.14 -2.47
N ILE A 54 13.34 4.06 -3.43
CA ILE A 54 13.77 3.73 -4.80
C ILE A 54 15.14 3.03 -4.79
N ARG A 55 16.11 3.53 -4.03
CA ARG A 55 17.42 2.87 -3.88
C ARG A 55 17.28 1.47 -3.27
N SER A 56 16.39 1.29 -2.29
CA SER A 56 16.14 -0.04 -1.70
C SER A 56 15.56 -1.02 -2.70
N VAL A 57 14.69 -0.55 -3.61
CA VAL A 57 14.12 -1.38 -4.68
C VAL A 57 15.18 -1.78 -5.70
N LEU A 58 16.03 -0.84 -6.12
CA LEU A 58 17.14 -1.12 -7.06
C LEU A 58 18.18 -2.10 -6.47
N ASN A 59 18.35 -2.09 -5.15
CA ASN A 59 19.27 -2.98 -4.44
C ASN A 59 18.61 -4.30 -3.98
N TYR A 60 17.36 -4.56 -4.39
CA TYR A 60 16.68 -5.79 -4.03
C TYR A 60 17.46 -7.01 -4.54
N ASN A 61 17.69 -7.97 -3.65
CA ASN A 61 18.33 -9.23 -3.97
C ASN A 61 17.60 -10.34 -3.20
N SER A 62 17.04 -11.30 -3.95
CA SER A 62 16.30 -12.45 -3.41
C SER A 62 17.12 -13.31 -2.46
N ASP A 63 18.44 -13.38 -2.68
CA ASP A 63 19.34 -14.24 -1.92
C ASP A 63 19.75 -13.62 -0.57
N LYS A 64 19.47 -12.32 -0.38
CA LYS A 64 19.81 -11.56 0.83
C LYS A 64 18.59 -11.24 1.70
N LEU A 65 17.57 -12.10 1.64
CA LEU A 65 16.32 -11.92 2.38
C LEU A 65 16.30 -12.58 3.76
N ASP A 66 17.48 -12.95 4.28
CA ASP A 66 17.62 -13.53 5.62
C ASP A 66 16.93 -12.67 6.69
N GLY A 67 16.16 -13.34 7.55
CA GLY A 67 15.42 -12.72 8.64
C GLY A 67 14.17 -11.94 8.23
N LEU A 68 13.70 -12.02 6.97
CA LEU A 68 12.44 -11.40 6.57
C LEU A 68 11.24 -12.21 7.07
N THR A 69 10.46 -11.63 7.99
CA THR A 69 9.23 -12.24 8.46
C THR A 69 8.10 -12.05 7.44
N LEU A 70 7.63 -13.15 6.86
CA LEU A 70 6.43 -13.14 6.04
C LEU A 70 5.18 -13.03 6.92
N PRO A 71 4.14 -12.31 6.47
CA PRO A 71 2.87 -12.29 7.17
C PRO A 71 2.23 -13.69 7.13
N ASP A 72 1.53 -14.04 8.20
CA ASP A 72 0.72 -15.25 8.27
C ASP A 72 -0.77 -14.87 8.25
N PHE A 73 -1.51 -15.46 7.31
CA PHE A 73 -2.95 -15.26 7.16
C PHE A 73 -3.57 -16.36 6.30
N PRO A 74 -4.89 -16.61 6.43
CA PRO A 74 -5.57 -17.67 5.69
C PRO A 74 -5.40 -17.56 4.18
N TYR A 75 -5.08 -18.68 3.53
CA TYR A 75 -4.93 -18.80 2.08
C TYR A 75 -3.85 -17.90 1.47
N ARG A 76 -2.88 -17.43 2.25
CA ARG A 76 -1.79 -16.55 1.78
C ARG A 76 -1.15 -17.03 0.48
N ASP A 77 -0.80 -18.31 0.42
CA ASP A 77 -0.08 -18.89 -0.72
C ASP A 77 -1.02 -19.17 -1.93
N ASN A 78 -2.35 -19.06 -1.74
CA ASN A 78 -3.29 -18.99 -2.86
C ASN A 78 -3.37 -17.57 -3.42
N TRP A 79 -3.37 -16.56 -2.54
CA TRP A 79 -3.49 -15.16 -2.93
C TRP A 79 -2.22 -14.59 -3.55
N PHE A 80 -1.04 -15.08 -3.18
CA PHE A 80 0.24 -14.54 -3.62
C PHE A 80 1.24 -15.64 -3.93
N ASN A 81 2.04 -15.41 -4.98
CA ASN A 81 3.21 -16.21 -5.27
C ASN A 81 4.30 -15.94 -4.23
N LYS A 82 5.18 -16.91 -4.00
CA LYS A 82 6.23 -16.84 -2.98
C LYS A 82 7.11 -15.60 -3.20
N GLU A 83 7.53 -15.34 -4.43
CA GLU A 83 8.37 -14.21 -4.83
C GLU A 83 7.71 -12.88 -4.47
N ILE A 84 6.41 -12.74 -4.78
CA ILE A 84 5.62 -11.53 -4.46
C ILE A 84 5.50 -11.32 -2.95
N LEU A 85 5.32 -12.39 -2.16
CA LEU A 85 5.28 -12.27 -0.70
C LEU A 85 6.59 -11.70 -0.16
N PHE A 86 7.72 -12.17 -0.66
CA PHE A 86 9.04 -11.67 -0.29
C PHE A 86 9.24 -10.21 -0.73
N GLU A 87 8.84 -9.84 -1.93
CA GLU A 87 8.93 -8.46 -2.43
C GLU A 87 8.07 -7.50 -1.60
N LEU A 88 6.81 -7.85 -1.32
CA LEU A 88 5.90 -7.05 -0.49
C LEU A 88 6.41 -6.92 0.95
N ALA A 89 6.91 -8.01 1.53
CA ALA A 89 7.50 -7.99 2.87
C ALA A 89 8.77 -7.13 2.91
N TYR A 90 9.60 -7.18 1.87
CA TYR A 90 10.80 -6.36 1.73
C TYR A 90 10.44 -4.86 1.64
N LEU A 91 9.48 -4.48 0.80
CA LEU A 91 8.99 -3.10 0.69
C LEU A 91 8.45 -2.61 2.03
N LYS A 92 7.59 -3.42 2.67
CA LYS A 92 7.03 -3.12 3.99
C LYS A 92 8.14 -2.85 5.01
N ARG A 93 9.15 -3.73 5.10
CA ARG A 93 10.29 -3.57 6.01
C ARG A 93 11.04 -2.26 5.76
N ASN A 94 11.32 -1.93 4.50
CA ASN A 94 11.99 -0.69 4.13
C ASN A 94 11.18 0.56 4.50
N ILE A 95 9.86 0.52 4.35
CA ILE A 95 8.98 1.62 4.78
C ILE A 95 9.06 1.80 6.31
N PHE A 96 9.03 0.70 7.08
CA PHE A 96 9.13 0.78 8.54
C PHE A 96 10.50 1.27 9.02
N SER A 97 11.58 0.94 8.32
CA SER A 97 12.94 1.35 8.68
C SER A 97 13.27 2.82 8.35
N LEU A 98 12.41 3.52 7.59
CA LEU A 98 12.60 4.93 7.30
C LEU A 98 12.71 5.77 8.58
N LYS A 99 13.73 6.63 8.64
CA LYS A 99 13.90 7.63 9.69
C LYS A 99 13.14 8.91 9.34
N CYS A 100 11.81 8.85 9.40
CA CYS A 100 10.91 9.96 9.10
C CYS A 100 9.65 9.92 9.98
N SER A 101 8.75 10.90 9.81
CA SER A 101 7.48 10.94 10.54
C SER A 101 6.58 9.76 10.17
N ASN A 102 5.69 9.39 11.09
CA ASN A 102 4.69 8.34 10.83
C ASN A 102 3.75 8.69 9.68
N ASP A 103 3.46 9.98 9.45
CA ASP A 103 2.60 10.40 8.33
C ASP A 103 3.23 10.06 6.97
N ILE A 104 4.55 10.21 6.83
CA ILE A 104 5.28 9.82 5.62
C ILE A 104 5.29 8.29 5.48
N LYS A 105 5.49 7.55 6.57
CA LYS A 105 5.38 6.09 6.53
C LYS A 105 3.99 5.64 6.11
N ASN A 106 2.95 6.26 6.67
CA ASN A 106 1.56 5.97 6.35
C ASN A 106 1.24 6.26 4.88
N PHE A 107 1.79 7.34 4.31
CA PHE A 107 1.71 7.61 2.88
C PHE A 107 2.26 6.45 2.05
N PHE A 108 3.47 5.97 2.35
CA PHE A 108 4.04 4.83 1.63
C PHE A 108 3.29 3.51 1.90
N LEU A 109 2.68 3.32 3.08
CA LEU A 109 1.82 2.16 3.35
C LEU A 109 0.54 2.21 2.50
N VAL A 110 -0.03 3.40 2.25
CA VAL A 110 -1.15 3.55 1.30
C VAL A 110 -0.69 3.24 -0.13
N CYS A 111 0.49 3.72 -0.56
CA CYS A 111 1.06 3.33 -1.85
C CYS A 111 1.25 1.82 -1.95
N LEU A 112 1.81 1.18 -0.92
CA LEU A 112 1.95 -0.28 -0.84
C LEU A 112 0.59 -0.97 -0.95
N SER A 113 -0.44 -0.46 -0.26
CA SER A 113 -1.78 -1.04 -0.34
C SER A 113 -2.36 -1.00 -1.76
N SER A 114 -2.03 0.02 -2.55
CA SER A 114 -2.51 0.17 -3.92
C SER A 114 -1.90 -0.87 -4.88
N ILE A 115 -0.69 -1.37 -4.60
CA ILE A 115 -0.04 -2.38 -5.43
C ILE A 115 -0.49 -3.81 -5.09
N ILE A 116 -0.87 -4.07 -3.83
CA ILE A 116 -1.18 -5.43 -3.32
C ILE A 116 -2.20 -6.15 -4.20
N ARG A 117 -3.33 -5.51 -4.53
CA ARG A 117 -4.37 -6.13 -5.37
C ARG A 117 -3.82 -6.51 -6.74
N GLY A 118 -3.09 -5.59 -7.35
CA GLY A 118 -2.53 -5.76 -8.68
C GLY A 118 -1.44 -6.83 -8.78
N VAL A 119 -0.77 -7.19 -7.69
CA VAL A 119 0.24 -8.27 -7.66
C VAL A 119 -0.27 -9.54 -6.97
N SER A 120 -1.55 -9.56 -6.57
CA SER A 120 -2.21 -10.77 -6.08
C SER A 120 -2.77 -11.61 -7.23
N ASN A 121 -3.06 -12.87 -6.94
CA ASN A 121 -3.79 -13.78 -7.83
C ASN A 121 -5.30 -13.47 -7.89
N ALA A 122 -5.77 -12.42 -7.20
CA ALA A 122 -7.16 -12.00 -7.26
C ALA A 122 -7.49 -11.34 -8.61
N ASP A 123 -8.73 -11.54 -9.05
CA ASP A 123 -9.29 -10.87 -10.22
C ASP A 123 -9.43 -9.37 -9.97
N ASP A 124 -8.82 -8.56 -10.84
CA ASP A 124 -8.86 -7.10 -10.77
C ASP A 124 -10.19 -6.53 -11.28
N ASN A 125 -10.93 -7.29 -12.09
CA ASN A 125 -12.21 -6.87 -12.67
C ASN A 125 -13.41 -7.20 -11.78
N CYS A 126 -13.17 -7.76 -10.58
CA CYS A 126 -14.21 -8.12 -9.64
C CYS A 126 -14.12 -7.25 -8.38
N THR A 127 -15.23 -6.62 -8.02
CA THR A 127 -15.34 -5.88 -6.75
C THR A 127 -15.14 -6.79 -5.54
N ARG A 128 -15.57 -8.05 -5.65
CA ARG A 128 -15.28 -9.08 -4.66
C ARG A 128 -13.86 -9.60 -4.85
N THR A 129 -13.15 -9.77 -3.74
CA THR A 129 -11.83 -10.40 -3.74
C THR A 129 -11.98 -11.89 -4.00
N VAL A 130 -11.73 -12.32 -5.24
CA VAL A 130 -11.88 -13.72 -5.66
C VAL A 130 -10.75 -14.13 -6.61
N ILE A 131 -10.33 -15.39 -6.53
CA ILE A 131 -9.43 -16.00 -7.52
C ILE A 131 -10.30 -16.76 -8.52
N ARG A 132 -10.31 -16.34 -9.77
CA ARG A 132 -11.09 -17.01 -10.83
C ARG A 132 -10.23 -18.08 -11.50
N LYS A 133 -10.59 -19.35 -11.31
CA LYS A 133 -9.89 -20.50 -11.93
C LYS A 133 -9.74 -20.43 -13.45
N LYS A 134 -10.67 -19.76 -14.14
CA LYS A 134 -10.66 -19.60 -15.61
C LYS A 134 -9.96 -18.33 -16.08
N LEU A 135 -9.69 -17.38 -15.18
CA LEU A 135 -8.95 -16.16 -15.48
C LEU A 135 -7.51 -16.38 -15.02
N ASN A 136 -6.64 -16.78 -15.93
CA ASN A 136 -5.21 -16.94 -15.63
C ASN A 136 -4.56 -15.55 -15.57
N LYS A 137 -4.79 -14.82 -14.49
CA LYS A 137 -4.02 -13.61 -14.20
C LYS A 137 -2.54 -14.01 -14.07
N GLN A 138 -1.70 -13.42 -14.90
CA GLN A 138 -0.27 -13.65 -14.85
C GLN A 138 0.35 -12.62 -13.91
N VAL A 139 1.04 -13.13 -12.88
CA VAL A 139 1.82 -12.33 -11.94
C VAL A 139 3.23 -12.89 -11.97
N PHE A 140 4.20 -12.05 -12.32
CA PHE A 140 5.59 -12.42 -12.50
C PHE A 140 6.45 -11.93 -11.34
N PRO A 141 7.61 -12.57 -11.09
CA PRO A 141 8.61 -12.03 -10.18
C PRO A 141 9.01 -10.59 -10.56
N ALA A 142 9.28 -9.80 -9.53
CA ALA A 142 9.56 -8.36 -9.55
C ALA A 142 8.37 -7.44 -9.88
N ASP A 143 7.15 -7.97 -10.07
CA ASP A 143 5.98 -7.14 -10.35
C ASP A 143 5.64 -6.19 -9.18
N ALA A 144 5.89 -6.58 -7.93
CA ALA A 144 5.65 -5.69 -6.78
C ALA A 144 6.69 -4.57 -6.68
N LEU A 145 7.87 -4.76 -7.26
CA LEU A 145 8.95 -3.78 -7.28
C LEU A 145 8.85 -2.77 -8.44
N LYS A 146 8.13 -3.13 -9.51
CA LYS A 146 7.99 -2.31 -10.72
C LYS A 146 6.73 -1.44 -10.77
N LYS A 147 5.75 -1.70 -9.89
CA LYS A 147 4.47 -0.99 -9.84
C LYS A 147 4.52 0.34 -9.10
#